data_AF-A0A7J2YBI1-F1
#
_entry.id   AF-A0A7J2YBI1-F1
#
_cell.length_a   1.000
_cell.length_b   1.000
_cell.length_c   1.000
_cell.angle_alpha   90.00
_cell.angle_beta   90.00
_cell.angle_gamma   90.00
#
_symmetry.space_group_name_H-M   'P 1'
#
loop_
_entity.id
_entity.type
_entity.pdbx_description
1 polymer ?
#
loop_
_entity_poly.entity_id
_entity_poly.type
_entity_poly.pdbx_seq_one_letter_code
_entity_poly.pdbx_strand_id
1 'polypeptide(L)'
;MYILAKYFYDMDTMNMNEQTLQGQNLAITADELRTKLESQEPIMVLDIGDRDRYERGHIPGSACGVCNEEAKKKIMPELPRDIEIVLVGDDEEHTREMASMMYNEGLKAKYLKGGIRTWKWDLTRGTDTDISANDLKELLDVDRELFLLDVRQPEEFAHWSINGSVNIPLNELSKEDSLKKIPKEKEIVTICSHGNRSKVAKYILSRYGYNVKSLEGGLKAWSTAFEYASEEFEIDGHRVGLIQLRRIGKGCMSYIIESDGEAVVIDPVFPIDDYIRIAKDLSAKITGVYDTHQHADHVSAAKALAEEAGAKLYMSSYEEYAFKHSQLFDGDLHKIGSVKMQVIHTPGHTLGSLSFLIGKKMLLTGDTLFLNGVGRPDLRDRAKEFSPVLHDTLHGKILVLPEDVLIFPAHLDGYVKEGELVTARLADVRKSSLLQLAKEEFVRKVVSMVMPTPPHHRQIIAVNKGTNLLGSVAEIHELEMGPNRCSISTSI
;
A
#
# COMPACT_ATOMS: atom_id res chain seq x y z
N MET A 1 -1.27 -26.56 21.80
CA MET A 1 -0.04 -27.33 22.09
C MET A 1 1.06 -26.68 21.26
N TYR A 2 1.77 -25.73 21.87
CA TYR A 2 2.72 -24.83 21.20
C TYR A 2 3.99 -25.58 20.77
N ILE A 3 4.39 -25.41 19.51
CA ILE A 3 5.64 -25.95 18.97
C ILE A 3 6.76 -24.95 19.28
N LEU A 4 7.66 -25.37 20.16
CA LEU A 4 8.96 -24.77 20.45
C LEU A 4 9.89 -24.93 19.25
N ALA A 5 10.35 -23.82 18.65
CA ALA A 5 11.51 -23.83 17.76
C ALA A 5 12.68 -23.12 18.47
N LYS A 6 13.53 -23.95 19.06
CA LYS A 6 14.80 -23.62 19.68
C LYS A 6 15.84 -23.48 18.56
N TYR A 7 16.27 -22.27 18.23
CA TYR A 7 17.34 -22.07 17.24
C TYR A 7 18.70 -22.07 17.92
N PHE A 8 19.55 -23.01 17.47
CA PHE A 8 20.95 -23.16 17.80
C PHE A 8 21.73 -21.92 17.33
N TYR A 9 22.47 -21.31 18.26
CA TYR A 9 23.52 -20.34 17.95
C TYR A 9 24.78 -21.09 17.50
N ASP A 10 25.30 -20.73 16.33
CA ASP A 10 26.57 -21.21 15.80
C ASP A 10 27.72 -20.62 16.64
N MET A 11 28.53 -21.50 17.27
CA MET A 11 29.61 -21.12 18.20
C MET A 11 30.92 -20.67 17.51
N ASP A 12 30.98 -20.56 16.19
CA ASP A 12 32.26 -20.37 15.48
C ASP A 12 32.66 -18.89 15.24
N THR A 13 31.97 -17.92 15.86
CA THR A 13 32.40 -16.50 15.85
C THR A 13 32.94 -16.00 17.20
N MET A 14 33.07 -16.88 18.20
CA MET A 14 33.45 -16.50 19.57
C MET A 14 34.94 -16.18 19.83
N ASN A 15 35.84 -16.27 18.85
CA ASN A 15 37.28 -16.13 19.11
C ASN A 15 37.99 -14.89 18.52
N MET A 16 37.24 -13.86 18.08
CA MET A 16 37.88 -12.61 17.61
C MET A 16 37.33 -11.29 18.19
N ASN A 17 36.50 -11.31 19.25
CA ASN A 17 35.93 -10.08 19.81
C ASN A 17 36.08 -9.87 21.33
N GLU A 18 36.75 -10.74 22.08
CA GLU A 18 36.99 -10.50 23.53
C GLU A 18 38.02 -9.37 23.80
N GLN A 19 38.81 -8.95 22.80
CA GLN A 19 39.89 -7.96 22.99
C GLN A 19 39.52 -6.50 22.73
N THR A 20 38.26 -6.16 22.42
CA THR A 20 37.84 -4.77 22.16
C THR A 20 36.80 -4.22 23.15
N LEU A 21 36.46 -4.96 24.21
CA LEU A 21 35.41 -4.59 25.18
C LEU A 21 35.93 -3.87 26.45
N GLN A 22 37.23 -3.63 26.58
CA GLN A 22 37.80 -2.92 27.72
C GLN A 22 37.98 -1.43 27.43
N GLY A 23 37.03 -0.59 27.87
CA GLY A 23 37.32 0.84 28.05
C GLY A 23 36.15 1.82 28.12
N GLN A 24 34.91 1.47 27.77
CA GLN A 24 33.83 2.46 27.69
C GLN A 24 32.63 2.11 28.58
N ASN A 25 32.31 3.02 29.50
CA ASN A 25 31.16 2.89 30.38
C ASN A 25 29.87 3.24 29.63
N LEU A 26 29.28 2.25 28.96
CA LEU A 26 27.99 2.39 28.26
C LEU A 26 26.77 2.19 29.18
N ALA A 27 26.99 1.93 30.48
CA ALA A 27 25.91 1.72 31.43
C ALA A 27 25.32 3.05 31.91
N ILE A 28 24.00 3.12 32.03
CA ILE A 28 23.27 4.20 32.72
C ILE A 28 22.40 3.61 33.82
N THR A 29 22.37 4.24 34.99
CA THR A 29 21.51 3.82 36.10
C THR A 29 20.07 4.30 35.94
N ALA A 30 19.12 3.66 36.63
CA ALA A 30 17.71 4.06 36.59
C ALA A 30 17.49 5.51 37.08
N ASP A 31 18.25 5.98 38.07
CA ASP A 31 18.19 7.35 38.59
C ASP A 31 18.74 8.38 37.58
N GLU A 32 19.85 8.07 36.89
CA GLU A 32 20.37 8.93 35.82
C GLU A 32 19.41 9.00 34.64
N LEU A 33 18.85 7.86 34.23
CA LEU A 33 17.86 7.79 33.16
C LEU A 33 16.60 8.60 33.52
N ARG A 34 16.11 8.46 34.75
CA ARG A 34 14.96 9.24 35.24
C ARG A 34 15.22 10.74 35.17
N THR A 35 16.38 11.17 35.66
CA THR A 35 16.79 12.59 35.64
C THR A 35 16.82 13.13 34.21
N LYS A 36 17.34 12.34 33.26
CA LYS A 36 17.35 12.69 31.83
C LYS A 36 15.96 12.69 31.18
N LEU A 37 15.08 11.79 31.62
CA LEU A 37 13.70 11.77 31.14
C LEU A 37 12.89 12.97 31.62
N GLU A 38 13.21 13.50 32.80
CA GLU A 38 12.63 14.73 33.37
C GLU A 38 13.28 16.00 32.85
N SER A 39 14.52 15.94 32.36
CA SER A 39 15.15 17.04 31.65
C SER A 39 14.59 17.17 30.23
N GLN A 40 14.66 18.38 29.67
CA GLN A 40 14.36 18.61 28.24
C GLN A 40 15.52 18.18 27.33
N GLU A 41 16.47 17.37 27.82
CA GLU A 41 17.52 16.83 26.96
C GLU A 41 16.92 15.82 25.97
N PRO A 42 17.33 15.86 24.69
CA PRO A 42 16.89 14.91 23.70
C PRO A 42 17.58 13.56 23.93
N ILE A 43 16.91 12.70 24.70
CA ILE A 43 17.25 11.29 24.92
C ILE A 43 16.21 10.40 24.23
N MET A 44 16.67 9.31 23.63
CA MET A 44 15.84 8.26 23.08
C MET A 44 15.92 6.98 23.89
N VAL A 45 14.81 6.51 24.42
CA VAL A 45 14.72 5.24 25.15
C VAL A 45 14.09 4.19 24.25
N LEU A 46 14.90 3.21 23.83
CA LEU A 46 14.44 2.08 23.03
C LEU A 46 14.33 0.85 23.92
N ASP A 47 13.11 0.33 24.03
CA ASP A 47 12.84 -0.90 24.72
C ASP A 47 12.93 -2.08 23.74
N ILE A 48 13.95 -2.91 23.91
CA ILE A 48 14.31 -4.01 23.00
C ILE A 48 13.97 -5.39 23.55
N GLY A 49 13.28 -5.46 24.69
CA GLY A 49 12.83 -6.76 25.23
C GLY A 49 11.54 -7.26 24.57
N ASP A 50 10.87 -8.20 25.23
CA ASP A 50 9.63 -8.81 24.72
C ASP A 50 8.48 -7.81 24.54
N ARG A 51 7.69 -7.97 23.47
CA ARG A 51 6.58 -7.06 23.13
C ARG A 51 5.42 -7.17 24.11
N ASP A 52 5.03 -8.39 24.49
CA ASP A 52 3.93 -8.56 25.45
C ASP A 52 4.30 -7.95 26.81
N ARG A 53 5.59 -8.04 27.19
CA ARG A 53 6.12 -7.38 28.39
C ARG A 53 6.08 -5.87 28.26
N TYR A 54 6.48 -5.30 27.13
CA TYR A 54 6.35 -3.85 26.86
C TYR A 54 4.91 -3.36 27.03
N GLU A 55 3.94 -4.08 26.46
CA GLU A 55 2.52 -3.71 26.51
C GLU A 55 1.95 -3.78 27.95
N ARG A 56 2.40 -4.75 28.75
CA ARG A 56 2.04 -4.86 30.18
C ARG A 56 2.65 -3.76 31.05
N GLY A 57 3.77 -3.18 30.63
CA GLY A 57 4.48 -2.14 31.39
C GLY A 57 5.82 -1.77 30.78
N HIS A 58 5.97 -0.50 30.39
CA HIS A 58 7.23 0.05 29.87
C HIS A 58 7.56 1.41 30.50
N ILE A 59 8.82 1.81 30.41
CA ILE A 59 9.28 3.11 30.91
C ILE A 59 8.52 4.22 30.16
N PRO A 60 7.91 5.20 30.86
CA PRO A 60 7.16 6.26 30.20
C PRO A 60 7.99 7.00 29.15
N GLY A 61 7.45 7.08 27.93
CA GLY A 61 8.18 7.66 26.80
C GLY A 61 9.40 6.84 26.41
N SER A 62 9.35 5.51 26.49
CA SER A 62 10.16 4.59 25.67
C SER A 62 9.40 4.20 24.40
N ALA A 63 10.11 3.65 23.40
CA ALA A 63 9.52 3.03 22.22
C ALA A 63 9.94 1.56 22.14
N CYS A 64 9.02 0.67 21.78
CA CYS A 64 9.36 -0.72 21.51
C CYS A 64 10.13 -0.81 20.18
N GLY A 65 11.36 -1.32 20.24
CA GLY A 65 12.25 -1.49 19.09
C GLY A 65 12.70 -2.94 18.95
N VAL A 66 12.82 -3.42 17.72
CA VAL A 66 13.47 -4.71 17.44
C VAL A 66 14.88 -4.43 16.97
N CYS A 67 15.88 -4.91 17.71
CA CYS A 67 17.28 -4.80 17.34
C CYS A 67 17.77 -6.12 16.73
N ASN A 68 17.62 -6.27 15.42
CA ASN A 68 18.08 -7.44 14.66
C ASN A 68 18.95 -7.02 13.46
N GLU A 69 19.50 -7.98 12.72
CA GLU A 69 20.35 -7.71 11.54
C GLU A 69 19.66 -6.84 10.47
N GLU A 70 18.34 -6.94 10.34
CA GLU A 70 17.59 -6.12 9.41
C GLU A 70 17.50 -4.66 9.89
N ALA A 71 17.20 -4.45 11.18
CA ALA A 71 17.21 -3.13 11.82
C ALA A 71 18.60 -2.49 11.75
N LYS A 72 19.66 -3.29 11.91
CA LYS A 72 21.05 -2.85 11.75
C LYS A 72 21.31 -2.28 10.36
N LYS A 73 20.87 -2.97 9.31
CA LYS A 73 21.13 -2.54 7.92
C LYS A 73 20.25 -1.38 7.48
N LYS A 74 18.97 -1.35 7.90
CA LYS A 74 17.97 -0.43 7.36
C LYS A 74 17.66 0.79 8.25
N ILE A 75 17.80 0.67 9.57
CA ILE A 75 17.35 1.71 10.51
C ILE A 75 18.55 2.40 11.16
N MET A 76 19.58 1.67 11.61
CA MET A 76 20.73 2.28 12.31
C MET A 76 21.46 3.38 11.52
N PRO A 77 21.66 3.28 10.19
CA PRO A 77 22.25 4.36 9.41
C PRO A 77 21.48 5.68 9.52
N GLU A 78 20.16 5.58 9.65
CA GLU A 78 19.18 6.66 9.64
C GLU A 78 18.93 7.29 11.01
N LEU A 79 19.40 6.63 12.09
CA LEU A 79 19.23 7.15 13.44
C LEU A 79 20.04 8.43 13.64
N PRO A 80 19.49 9.42 14.36
CA PRO A 80 20.19 10.67 14.67
C PRO A 80 21.46 10.39 15.48
N ARG A 81 22.57 11.03 15.08
CA ARG A 81 23.90 10.81 15.68
C ARG A 81 24.17 11.71 16.87
N ASP A 82 23.40 12.78 16.98
CA ASP A 82 23.47 13.80 18.01
C ASP A 82 22.69 13.43 19.28
N ILE A 83 21.69 12.54 19.18
CA ILE A 83 20.82 12.08 20.26
C ILE A 83 21.44 10.89 21.03
N GLU A 84 21.37 10.94 22.36
CA GLU A 84 21.73 9.80 23.22
C GLU A 84 20.63 8.74 23.19
N ILE A 85 21.00 7.48 22.95
CA ILE A 85 20.08 6.35 22.86
C ILE A 85 20.32 5.45 24.07
N VAL A 86 19.29 5.18 24.86
CA VAL A 86 19.33 4.24 25.98
C VAL A 86 18.48 3.02 25.66
N LEU A 87 19.14 1.88 25.57
CA LEU A 87 18.50 0.58 25.39
C LEU A 87 18.02 0.04 26.73
N VAL A 88 16.79 -0.46 26.75
CA VAL A 88 16.14 -1.07 27.90
C VAL A 88 15.69 -2.46 27.50
N GLY A 89 15.99 -3.45 28.33
CA GLY A 89 15.58 -4.82 28.09
C GLY A 89 15.45 -5.59 29.40
N ASP A 90 14.88 -6.79 29.28
CA ASP A 90 14.78 -7.73 30.40
C ASP A 90 16.13 -8.39 30.71
N ASP A 91 16.89 -8.72 29.67
CA ASP A 91 18.24 -9.27 29.76
C ASP A 91 19.31 -8.18 29.59
N GLU A 92 20.08 -7.94 30.64
CA GLU A 92 21.14 -6.93 30.66
C GLU A 92 22.29 -7.28 29.73
N GLU A 93 22.64 -8.56 29.59
CA GLU A 93 23.76 -8.99 28.76
C GLU A 93 23.47 -8.71 27.29
N HIS A 94 22.33 -9.22 26.79
CA HIS A 94 21.88 -8.91 25.44
C HIS A 94 21.73 -7.40 25.19
N THR A 95 21.18 -6.65 26.15
CA THR A 95 21.00 -5.20 25.99
C THR A 95 22.34 -4.46 25.91
N ARG A 96 23.33 -4.88 26.69
CA ARG A 96 24.69 -4.34 26.64
C ARG A 96 25.37 -4.65 25.31
N GLU A 97 25.21 -5.85 24.79
CA GLU A 97 25.74 -6.23 23.47
C GLU A 97 25.16 -5.35 22.36
N MET A 98 23.84 -5.16 22.36
CA MET A 98 23.16 -4.30 21.38
C MET A 98 23.60 -2.84 21.48
N ALA A 99 23.76 -2.32 22.71
CA ALA A 99 24.24 -0.95 22.92
C ALA A 99 25.68 -0.79 22.42
N SER A 100 26.54 -1.79 22.68
CA SER A 100 27.93 -1.80 22.20
C SER A 100 28.00 -1.83 20.67
N MET A 101 27.16 -2.65 20.04
CA MET A 101 27.03 -2.69 18.59
C MET A 101 26.59 -1.33 18.02
N MET A 102 25.52 -0.73 18.55
CA MET A 102 25.05 0.58 18.09
C MET A 102 26.11 1.67 18.28
N TYR A 103 26.86 1.62 19.38
CA TYR A 103 27.97 2.52 19.65
C TYR A 103 29.08 2.37 18.61
N ASN A 104 29.47 1.14 18.26
CA ASN A 104 30.48 0.86 17.24
C ASN A 104 30.06 1.33 15.84
N GLU A 105 28.76 1.36 15.56
CA GLU A 105 28.19 1.93 14.34
C GLU A 105 28.11 3.48 14.39
N GLY A 106 28.65 4.11 15.44
CA GLY A 106 28.76 5.58 15.58
C GLY A 106 27.54 6.25 16.22
N LEU A 107 26.70 5.53 16.96
CA LEU A 107 25.58 6.10 17.74
C LEU A 107 26.00 6.38 19.19
N LYS A 108 25.36 7.34 19.85
CA LYS A 108 25.55 7.59 21.29
C LYS A 108 24.72 6.61 22.13
N ALA A 109 25.00 5.32 21.98
CA ALA A 109 24.20 4.26 22.60
C ALA A 109 24.70 3.90 24.02
N LYS A 110 23.76 3.68 24.93
CA LYS A 110 23.92 3.22 26.31
C LYS A 110 22.88 2.14 26.61
N TYR A 111 23.03 1.43 27.73
CA TYR A 111 22.04 0.47 28.22
C TYR A 111 21.68 0.73 29.68
N LEU A 112 20.43 0.46 30.05
CA LEU A 112 19.97 0.53 31.43
C LEU A 112 20.60 -0.60 32.26
N LYS A 113 21.50 -0.22 33.18
CA LYS A 113 22.18 -1.14 34.08
C LYS A 113 21.18 -1.89 34.94
N GLY A 114 21.30 -3.20 35.02
CA GLY A 114 20.37 -4.07 35.72
C GLY A 114 19.05 -4.33 34.99
N GLY A 115 18.82 -3.76 33.80
CA GLY A 115 17.60 -3.93 33.01
C GLY A 115 16.38 -3.21 33.59
N ILE A 116 15.21 -3.42 32.95
CA ILE A 116 13.95 -2.73 33.31
C ILE A 116 13.51 -2.96 34.76
N ARG A 117 13.88 -4.09 35.37
CA ARG A 117 13.61 -4.41 36.79
C ARG A 117 14.19 -3.40 37.79
N THR A 118 15.17 -2.59 37.39
CA THR A 118 15.73 -1.53 38.23
C THR A 118 14.90 -0.24 38.20
N TRP A 119 13.94 -0.14 37.28
CA TRP A 119 13.00 0.97 37.20
C TRP A 119 12.01 0.89 38.37
N LYS A 120 12.05 1.88 39.25
CA LYS A 120 11.26 1.93 40.50
C LYS A 120 10.07 2.90 40.45
N TRP A 121 9.84 3.55 39.31
CA TRP A 121 8.72 4.48 39.09
C TRP A 121 7.62 3.84 38.28
N ASP A 122 6.52 4.57 38.10
CA ASP A 122 5.37 4.10 37.33
C ASP A 122 5.78 3.73 35.89
N LEU A 123 5.17 2.64 35.43
CA LEU A 123 5.23 2.16 34.06
C LEU A 123 3.97 2.57 33.32
N THR A 124 4.11 2.87 32.03
CA THR A 124 2.98 3.07 31.12
C THR A 124 2.50 1.69 30.64
N ARG A 125 1.17 1.54 30.48
CA ARG A 125 0.54 0.32 29.95
C ARG A 125 -0.12 0.61 28.60
N GLY A 126 -0.18 -0.41 27.75
CA GLY A 126 -0.82 -0.33 26.44
C GLY A 126 0.16 -0.11 25.29
N THR A 127 -0.38 -0.11 24.07
CA THR A 127 0.37 0.11 22.84
C THR A 127 0.46 1.59 22.50
N ASP A 128 1.53 1.93 21.78
CA ASP A 128 1.73 3.26 21.21
C ASP A 128 0.55 3.60 20.27
N THR A 129 0.00 4.82 20.36
CA THR A 129 -1.20 5.24 19.61
C THR A 129 -0.84 5.52 18.15
N ASP A 130 -0.64 4.48 17.36
CA ASP A 130 -0.45 4.58 15.91
C ASP A 130 -1.80 4.76 15.21
N ILE A 131 -1.76 5.17 13.94
CA ILE A 131 -2.95 5.36 13.11
C ILE A 131 -2.91 4.37 11.95
N SER A 132 -4.03 3.68 11.70
CA SER A 132 -4.13 2.75 10.56
C SER A 132 -4.24 3.53 9.24
N ALA A 133 -4.03 2.85 8.11
CA ALA A 133 -4.20 3.48 6.79
C ALA A 133 -5.65 3.92 6.54
N ASN A 134 -6.63 3.12 6.96
CA ASN A 134 -8.05 3.44 6.83
C ASN A 134 -8.43 4.65 7.71
N ASP A 135 -8.04 4.65 8.99
CA ASP A 135 -8.31 5.79 9.87
C ASP A 135 -7.66 7.08 9.34
N LEU A 136 -6.44 6.99 8.82
CA LEU A 136 -5.78 8.15 8.22
C LEU A 136 -6.56 8.66 7.00
N LYS A 137 -7.04 7.76 6.13
CA LYS A 137 -7.85 8.12 4.96
C LYS A 137 -9.17 8.80 5.38
N GLU A 138 -9.90 8.23 6.34
CA GLU A 138 -11.11 8.85 6.90
C GLU A 138 -10.87 10.28 7.39
N LEU A 139 -9.76 10.52 8.11
CA LEU A 139 -9.41 11.86 8.58
C LEU A 139 -9.09 12.84 7.44
N LEU A 140 -8.46 12.36 6.38
CA LEU A 140 -8.19 13.16 5.18
C LEU A 140 -9.49 13.48 4.42
N ASP A 141 -10.47 12.58 4.42
CA ASP A 141 -11.74 12.73 3.71
C ASP A 141 -12.68 13.78 4.29
N VAL A 142 -12.51 14.06 5.58
CA VAL A 142 -13.21 15.14 6.29
C VAL A 142 -12.38 16.43 6.37
N ASP A 143 -11.34 16.55 5.53
CA ASP A 143 -10.43 17.70 5.45
C ASP A 143 -9.86 18.11 6.82
N ARG A 144 -9.59 17.13 7.70
CA ARG A 144 -9.00 17.41 9.01
C ARG A 144 -7.59 17.97 8.82
N GLU A 145 -7.30 19.07 9.51
CA GLU A 145 -5.96 19.67 9.48
C GLU A 145 -4.93 18.80 10.21
N LEU A 146 -4.30 17.88 9.47
CA LEU A 146 -3.17 17.08 9.90
C LEU A 146 -1.87 17.62 9.31
N PHE A 147 -0.75 17.39 9.99
CA PHE A 147 0.58 17.59 9.42
C PHE A 147 1.19 16.24 9.06
N LEU A 148 1.17 15.88 7.78
CA LEU A 148 1.75 14.64 7.29
C LEU A 148 3.26 14.81 7.13
N LEU A 149 4.06 14.07 7.91
CA LEU A 149 5.51 14.20 7.95
C LEU A 149 6.17 12.92 7.45
N ASP A 150 6.72 12.96 6.24
CA ASP A 150 7.48 11.84 5.68
C ASP A 150 8.95 11.93 6.11
N VAL A 151 9.42 10.91 6.82
CA VAL A 151 10.78 10.88 7.41
C VAL A 151 11.78 10.04 6.62
N ARG A 152 11.42 9.67 5.39
CA ARG A 152 12.32 8.99 4.45
C ARG A 152 13.33 9.96 3.84
N GLN A 153 14.31 9.41 3.12
CA GLN A 153 15.25 10.21 2.36
C GLN A 153 14.55 10.95 1.21
N PRO A 154 15.06 12.12 0.77
CA PRO A 154 14.41 12.94 -0.25
C PRO A 154 14.17 12.21 -1.58
N GLU A 155 15.07 11.28 -1.94
CA GLU A 155 14.94 10.48 -3.16
C GLU A 155 13.78 9.48 -3.08
N GLU A 156 13.57 8.88 -1.90
CA GLU A 156 12.44 7.99 -1.64
C GLU A 156 11.11 8.76 -1.67
N PHE A 157 11.11 9.96 -1.09
CA PHE A 157 9.95 10.86 -1.08
C PHE A 157 9.57 11.33 -2.48
N ALA A 158 10.56 11.75 -3.28
CA ALA A 158 10.36 12.20 -4.65
C ALA A 158 9.82 11.10 -5.58
N HIS A 159 10.10 9.83 -5.26
CA HIS A 159 9.58 8.70 -6.03
C HIS A 159 8.06 8.53 -5.87
N TRP A 160 7.57 8.61 -4.63
CA TRP A 160 6.16 8.51 -4.28
C TRP A 160 5.94 8.87 -2.80
N SER A 161 4.90 9.63 -2.51
CA SER A 161 4.48 10.01 -1.16
C SER A 161 2.96 10.22 -1.09
N ILE A 162 2.42 10.34 0.13
CA ILE A 162 1.03 10.74 0.33
C ILE A 162 0.90 12.22 -0.02
N ASN A 163 -0.12 12.57 -0.80
CA ASN A 163 -0.33 13.96 -1.22
C ASN A 163 -0.45 14.90 -0.01
N GLY A 164 0.16 16.08 -0.08
CA GLY A 164 0.18 17.05 1.01
C GLY A 164 1.21 16.77 2.13
N SER A 165 2.00 15.69 2.04
CA SER A 165 3.07 15.43 3.01
C SER A 165 4.30 16.32 2.83
N VAL A 166 4.97 16.61 3.94
CA VAL A 166 6.23 17.36 4.01
C VAL A 166 7.36 16.39 4.34
N ASN A 167 8.47 16.47 3.60
CA ASN A 167 9.62 15.60 3.83
C ASN A 167 10.65 16.26 4.77
N ILE A 168 10.95 15.58 5.88
CA ILE A 168 12.08 15.90 6.77
C ILE A 168 12.73 14.56 7.16
N PRO A 169 13.88 14.20 6.58
CA PRO A 169 14.52 12.92 6.84
C PRO A 169 14.81 12.67 8.32
N LEU A 170 14.68 11.41 8.78
CA LEU A 170 14.82 11.04 10.19
C LEU A 170 16.15 11.50 10.82
N ASN A 171 17.25 11.39 10.09
CA ASN A 171 18.59 11.80 10.53
C ASN A 171 18.75 13.32 10.69
N GLU A 172 17.81 14.12 10.17
CA GLU A 172 17.79 15.58 10.30
C GLU A 172 16.72 16.08 11.27
N LEU A 173 15.84 15.19 11.75
CA LEU A 173 14.63 15.55 12.47
C LEU A 173 14.91 16.28 13.79
N SER A 174 16.01 15.92 14.46
CA SER A 174 16.43 16.51 15.74
C SER A 174 17.05 17.91 15.62
N LYS A 175 17.39 18.35 14.41
CA LYS A 175 17.99 19.67 14.18
C LYS A 175 16.97 20.77 14.46
N GLU A 176 17.41 21.86 15.09
CA GLU A 176 16.53 22.98 15.48
C GLU A 176 15.76 23.57 14.27
N ASP A 177 16.42 23.70 13.12
CA ASP A 177 15.80 24.21 11.88
C ASP A 177 14.74 23.27 11.30
N SER A 178 14.86 21.96 11.55
CA SER A 178 13.84 20.97 11.17
C SER A 178 12.61 21.09 12.06
N LEU A 179 12.81 21.16 13.38
CA LEU A 179 11.72 21.29 14.35
C LEU A 179 10.90 22.57 14.14
N LYS A 180 11.53 23.68 13.75
CA LYS A 180 10.86 24.94 13.40
C LYS A 180 9.88 24.83 12.23
N LYS A 181 10.06 23.85 11.35
CA LYS A 181 9.15 23.61 10.19
C LYS A 181 7.93 22.79 10.58
N ILE A 182 7.92 22.17 11.76
CA ILE A 182 6.84 21.30 12.21
C ILE A 182 5.91 22.11 13.13
N PRO A 183 4.62 22.28 12.79
CA PRO A 183 3.66 23.01 13.61
C PRO A 183 3.34 22.24 14.90
N LYS A 184 3.41 22.91 16.05
CA LYS A 184 3.16 22.27 17.37
C LYS A 184 1.67 22.15 17.71
N GLU A 185 0.85 22.98 17.07
CA GLU A 185 -0.58 23.07 17.27
C GLU A 185 -1.38 22.03 16.48
N LYS A 186 -0.77 21.38 15.48
CA LYS A 186 -1.41 20.35 14.64
C LYS A 186 -1.09 18.94 15.16
N GLU A 187 -2.01 18.02 14.91
CA GLU A 187 -1.71 16.58 15.03
C GLU A 187 -0.81 16.16 13.86
N ILE A 188 0.32 15.53 14.18
CA ILE A 188 1.32 15.10 13.20
C ILE A 188 1.18 13.60 12.95
N VAL A 189 1.24 13.20 11.69
CA VAL A 189 1.32 11.79 11.31
C VAL A 189 2.64 11.55 10.60
N THR A 190 3.54 10.83 11.28
CA THR A 190 4.83 10.44 10.72
C THR A 190 4.69 9.24 9.78
N ILE A 191 5.39 9.29 8.65
CA ILE A 191 5.27 8.33 7.55
C ILE A 191 6.67 7.86 7.14
N CYS A 192 6.81 6.56 6.91
CA CYS A 192 7.96 6.00 6.20
C CYS A 192 7.54 4.75 5.41
N SER A 193 8.50 3.99 4.87
CA SER A 193 8.20 2.84 4.00
C SER A 193 7.42 1.73 4.70
N HIS A 194 7.86 1.31 5.90
CA HIS A 194 7.31 0.14 6.62
C HIS A 194 6.87 0.44 8.07
N GLY A 195 6.80 1.72 8.45
CA GLY A 195 6.42 2.16 9.81
C GLY A 195 7.57 2.19 10.82
N ASN A 196 8.72 1.59 10.53
CA ASN A 196 9.84 1.50 11.48
C ASN A 196 10.51 2.86 11.77
N ARG A 197 10.90 3.59 10.71
CA ARG A 197 11.51 4.93 10.85
C ARG A 197 10.52 5.97 11.40
N SER A 198 9.23 5.88 11.05
CA SER A 198 8.21 6.81 11.52
C SER A 198 7.92 6.63 13.00
N LYS A 199 7.98 5.40 13.54
CA LYS A 199 7.93 5.17 15.00
C LYS A 199 9.06 5.86 15.74
N VAL A 200 10.28 5.81 15.21
CA VAL A 200 11.42 6.56 15.78
C VAL A 200 11.18 8.07 15.70
N ALA A 201 10.65 8.56 14.58
CA ALA A 201 10.32 9.99 14.44
C ALA A 201 9.24 10.44 15.41
N LYS A 202 8.14 9.68 15.53
CA LYS A 202 7.07 9.87 16.51
C LYS A 202 7.65 10.00 17.91
N TYR A 203 8.54 9.08 18.28
CA TYR A 203 9.21 9.11 19.56
C TYR A 203 9.96 10.44 19.79
N ILE A 204 10.84 10.82 18.85
CA ILE A 204 11.66 12.04 18.95
C ILE A 204 10.76 13.26 19.12
N LEU A 205 9.72 13.38 18.29
CA LEU A 205 8.80 14.51 18.32
C LEU A 205 7.95 14.54 19.59
N SER A 206 7.47 13.40 20.09
CA SER A 206 6.76 13.34 21.36
C SER A 206 7.60 13.88 22.52
N ARG A 207 8.93 13.66 22.51
CA ARG A 207 9.86 14.24 23.52
C ARG A 207 10.00 15.76 23.40
N TYR A 208 9.85 16.32 22.20
CA TYR A 208 9.79 17.77 21.97
C TYR A 208 8.39 18.37 22.22
N GLY A 209 7.44 17.57 22.71
CA GLY A 209 6.09 17.99 23.10
C GLY A 209 5.10 18.11 21.94
N TYR A 210 5.35 17.42 20.83
CA TYR A 210 4.42 17.38 19.70
C TYR A 210 3.32 16.31 19.91
N ASN A 211 2.11 16.55 19.41
CA ASN A 211 1.06 15.54 19.32
C ASN A 211 1.28 14.71 18.04
N VAL A 212 1.85 13.50 18.16
CA VAL A 212 2.30 12.72 17.00
C VAL A 212 1.79 11.28 17.03
N LYS A 213 1.33 10.80 15.88
CA LYS A 213 1.07 9.38 15.58
C LYS A 213 2.02 8.89 14.49
N SER A 214 2.26 7.58 14.42
CA SER A 214 2.93 6.95 13.28
C SER A 214 1.88 6.23 12.45
N LEU A 215 2.00 6.33 11.12
CA LEU A 215 1.22 5.48 10.22
C LEU A 215 1.65 4.02 10.40
N GLU A 216 0.74 3.17 10.85
CA GLU A 216 0.99 1.75 11.06
C GLU A 216 1.35 1.08 9.73
N GLY A 217 2.43 0.31 9.72
CA GLY A 217 2.93 -0.36 8.51
C GLY A 217 3.47 0.58 7.41
N GLY A 218 3.41 1.90 7.61
CA GLY A 218 3.92 2.91 6.68
C GLY A 218 3.22 2.90 5.32
N LEU A 219 3.94 3.36 4.30
CA LEU A 219 3.44 3.42 2.92
C LEU A 219 3.11 2.05 2.33
N LYS A 220 3.73 0.98 2.83
CA LYS A 220 3.34 -0.38 2.44
C LYS A 220 1.90 -0.67 2.81
N ALA A 221 1.51 -0.44 4.06
CA ALA A 221 0.12 -0.63 4.50
C ALA A 221 -0.84 0.32 3.77
N TRP A 222 -0.43 1.57 3.58
CA TRP A 222 -1.18 2.55 2.77
C TRP A 222 -1.44 2.06 1.34
N SER A 223 -0.43 1.44 0.71
CA SER A 223 -0.52 0.92 -0.66
C SER A 223 -1.49 -0.26 -0.80
N THR A 224 -1.68 -1.04 0.26
CA THR A 224 -2.47 -2.28 0.23
C THR A 224 -3.83 -2.15 0.89
N ALA A 225 -4.07 -1.09 1.66
CA ALA A 225 -5.35 -0.86 2.32
C ALA A 225 -6.47 -0.61 1.31
N PHE A 226 -7.61 -1.26 1.53
CA PHE A 226 -8.82 -1.04 0.76
C PHE A 226 -9.74 -0.03 1.43
N GLU A 227 -10.38 0.79 0.63
CA GLU A 227 -11.70 1.36 0.92
C GLU A 227 -12.71 0.72 -0.04
N TYR A 228 -13.99 0.77 0.30
CA TYR A 228 -15.04 0.27 -0.59
C TYR A 228 -16.25 1.19 -0.61
N ALA A 229 -16.97 1.14 -1.72
CA ALA A 229 -18.25 1.78 -1.91
C ALA A 229 -19.22 0.74 -2.46
N SER A 230 -20.48 0.83 -2.07
CA SER A 230 -21.52 -0.12 -2.46
C SER A 230 -22.78 0.58 -2.93
N GLU A 231 -23.43 0.01 -3.92
CA GLU A 231 -24.73 0.46 -4.41
C GLU A 231 -25.54 -0.73 -4.93
N GLU A 232 -26.86 -0.64 -4.82
CA GLU A 232 -27.77 -1.60 -5.43
C GLU A 232 -28.41 -1.00 -6.69
N PHE A 233 -28.39 -1.77 -7.76
CA PHE A 233 -29.01 -1.40 -9.04
C PHE A 233 -30.20 -2.31 -9.31
N GLU A 234 -31.21 -1.77 -9.99
CA GLU A 234 -32.25 -2.56 -10.64
C GLU A 234 -31.90 -2.70 -12.12
N ILE A 235 -31.68 -3.93 -12.57
CA ILE A 235 -31.29 -4.26 -13.93
C ILE A 235 -32.19 -5.36 -14.45
N ASP A 236 -32.93 -5.08 -15.54
CA ASP A 236 -33.92 -6.00 -16.11
C ASP A 236 -34.95 -6.53 -15.09
N GLY A 237 -35.29 -5.73 -14.06
CA GLY A 237 -36.22 -6.11 -12.99
C GLY A 237 -35.60 -6.97 -11.88
N HIS A 238 -34.28 -7.13 -11.86
CA HIS A 238 -33.55 -7.89 -10.85
C HIS A 238 -32.62 -6.98 -10.03
N ARG A 239 -32.47 -7.29 -8.74
CA ARG A 239 -31.52 -6.62 -7.84
C ARG A 239 -30.10 -7.07 -8.20
N VAL A 240 -29.21 -6.09 -8.35
CA VAL A 240 -27.78 -6.31 -8.55
C VAL A 240 -27.01 -5.49 -7.51
N GLY A 241 -26.27 -6.17 -6.64
CA GLY A 241 -25.33 -5.54 -5.73
C GLY A 241 -24.01 -5.25 -6.44
N LEU A 242 -23.51 -4.03 -6.29
CA LEU A 242 -22.16 -3.64 -6.68
C LEU A 242 -21.36 -3.33 -5.42
N ILE A 243 -20.19 -3.95 -5.26
CA ILE A 243 -19.14 -3.48 -4.36
C ILE A 243 -17.94 -3.07 -5.22
N GLN A 244 -17.56 -1.80 -5.13
CA GLN A 244 -16.33 -1.28 -5.73
C GLN A 244 -15.27 -1.18 -4.64
N LEU A 245 -14.22 -1.99 -4.74
CA LEU A 245 -13.05 -1.96 -3.85
C LEU A 245 -11.97 -1.10 -4.48
N ARG A 246 -11.28 -0.28 -3.68
CA ARG A 246 -10.20 0.59 -4.14
C ARG A 246 -9.02 0.52 -3.20
N ARG A 247 -7.82 0.33 -3.75
CA ARG A 247 -6.58 0.44 -2.95
C ARG A 247 -6.23 1.90 -2.73
N ILE A 248 -6.22 2.35 -1.48
CA ILE A 248 -6.06 3.77 -1.11
C ILE A 248 -4.76 4.37 -1.68
N GLY A 249 -3.63 3.68 -1.52
CA GLY A 249 -2.33 4.19 -1.98
C GLY A 249 -2.02 3.99 -3.46
N LYS A 250 -2.79 3.15 -4.16
CA LYS A 250 -2.51 2.71 -5.54
C LYS A 250 -3.61 3.06 -6.54
N GLY A 251 -4.83 3.33 -6.08
CA GLY A 251 -5.97 3.62 -6.96
C GLY A 251 -6.41 2.44 -7.84
N CYS A 252 -5.84 1.24 -7.73
CA CYS A 252 -6.36 0.04 -8.40
C CYS A 252 -7.76 -0.25 -7.87
N MET A 253 -8.68 -0.60 -8.76
CA MET A 253 -10.06 -0.88 -8.44
C MET A 253 -10.45 -2.28 -8.85
N SER A 254 -11.21 -2.92 -7.97
CA SER A 254 -11.77 -4.25 -8.17
C SER A 254 -13.26 -4.20 -7.91
N TYR A 255 -14.00 -5.15 -8.49
CA TYR A 255 -15.45 -5.13 -8.42
C TYR A 255 -16.00 -6.48 -7.99
N ILE A 256 -16.96 -6.47 -7.08
CA ILE A 256 -17.84 -7.60 -6.80
C ILE A 256 -19.21 -7.25 -7.35
N ILE A 257 -19.71 -8.10 -8.25
CA ILE A 257 -21.06 -7.99 -8.80
C ILE A 257 -21.84 -9.18 -8.26
N GLU A 258 -22.89 -8.91 -7.51
CA GLU A 258 -23.73 -9.92 -6.87
C GLU A 258 -25.16 -9.86 -7.40
N SER A 259 -25.74 -11.03 -7.66
CA SER A 259 -27.16 -11.17 -7.95
C SER A 259 -27.62 -12.57 -7.52
N ASP A 260 -28.77 -12.64 -6.86
CA ASP A 260 -29.41 -13.89 -6.39
C ASP A 260 -28.47 -14.87 -5.65
N GLY A 261 -27.55 -14.35 -4.84
CA GLY A 261 -26.62 -15.17 -4.05
C GLY A 261 -25.45 -15.73 -4.85
N GLU A 262 -25.27 -15.31 -6.10
CA GLU A 262 -24.06 -15.54 -6.89
C GLU A 262 -23.29 -14.24 -7.05
N ALA A 263 -21.96 -14.31 -6.93
CA ALA A 263 -21.08 -13.18 -7.13
C ALA A 263 -19.99 -13.50 -8.16
N VAL A 264 -19.57 -12.49 -8.90
CA VAL A 264 -18.32 -12.52 -9.66
C VAL A 264 -17.40 -11.42 -9.18
N VAL A 265 -16.09 -11.67 -9.27
CA VAL A 265 -15.06 -10.69 -8.92
C VAL A 265 -14.26 -10.32 -10.16
N ILE A 266 -14.05 -9.03 -10.39
CA ILE A 266 -13.37 -8.49 -11.57
C ILE A 266 -12.16 -7.67 -11.10
N ASP A 267 -11.00 -7.95 -11.69
CA ASP A 267 -9.69 -7.37 -11.39
C ASP A 267 -9.29 -7.43 -9.91
N PRO A 268 -9.41 -8.57 -9.19
CA PRO A 268 -9.03 -8.64 -7.79
C PRO A 268 -7.53 -8.49 -7.57
N VAL A 269 -7.18 -7.79 -6.50
CA VAL A 269 -5.80 -7.55 -6.05
C VAL A 269 -5.60 -8.05 -4.62
N PHE A 270 -4.36 -8.32 -4.18
CA PHE A 270 -4.12 -8.83 -2.81
C PHE A 270 -4.43 -7.78 -1.72
N PRO A 271 -4.76 -8.19 -0.49
CA PRO A 271 -5.05 -9.57 -0.04
C PRO A 271 -6.42 -10.09 -0.53
N ILE A 272 -6.58 -11.42 -0.63
CA ILE A 272 -7.84 -12.04 -1.09
C ILE A 272 -8.92 -12.13 -0.01
N ASP A 273 -8.54 -12.01 1.26
CA ASP A 273 -9.42 -12.22 2.41
C ASP A 273 -10.61 -11.24 2.42
N ASP A 274 -10.40 -10.02 1.94
CA ASP A 274 -11.46 -9.00 1.85
C ASP A 274 -12.59 -9.42 0.90
N TYR A 275 -12.27 -9.98 -0.27
CA TYR A 275 -13.30 -10.47 -1.21
C TYR A 275 -14.09 -11.63 -0.63
N ILE A 276 -13.42 -12.56 0.06
CA ILE A 276 -14.05 -13.72 0.68
C ILE A 276 -14.98 -13.27 1.81
N ARG A 277 -14.51 -12.35 2.66
CA ARG A 277 -15.30 -11.76 3.73
C ARG A 277 -16.52 -11.02 3.18
N ILE A 278 -16.34 -10.15 2.19
CA ILE A 278 -17.45 -9.37 1.59
C ILE A 278 -18.47 -10.31 0.93
N ALA A 279 -18.05 -11.31 0.16
CA ALA A 279 -18.96 -12.28 -0.44
C ALA A 279 -19.77 -13.04 0.62
N LYS A 280 -19.12 -13.41 1.74
CA LYS A 280 -19.80 -14.03 2.89
C LYS A 280 -20.81 -13.10 3.54
N ASP A 281 -20.46 -11.83 3.75
CA ASP A 281 -21.35 -10.81 4.33
C ASP A 281 -22.58 -10.57 3.44
N LEU A 282 -22.40 -10.66 2.11
CA LEU A 282 -23.49 -10.63 1.11
C LEU A 282 -24.28 -11.95 1.01
N SER A 283 -23.91 -12.99 1.76
CA SER A 283 -24.47 -14.35 1.62
C SER A 283 -24.39 -14.88 0.18
N ALA A 284 -23.35 -14.50 -0.56
CA ALA A 284 -23.15 -14.85 -1.96
C ALA A 284 -21.97 -15.80 -2.16
N LYS A 285 -22.08 -16.66 -3.17
CA LYS A 285 -20.99 -17.54 -3.61
C LYS A 285 -20.25 -16.92 -4.78
N ILE A 286 -18.93 -16.75 -4.67
CA ILE A 286 -18.09 -16.36 -5.80
C ILE A 286 -18.08 -17.52 -6.82
N THR A 287 -18.66 -17.32 -8.00
CA THR A 287 -18.77 -18.35 -9.05
C THR A 287 -17.75 -18.15 -10.17
N GLY A 288 -17.28 -16.92 -10.37
CA GLY A 288 -16.28 -16.58 -11.38
C GLY A 288 -15.40 -15.41 -10.96
N VAL A 289 -14.13 -15.48 -11.38
CA VAL A 289 -13.13 -14.43 -11.17
C VAL A 289 -12.51 -14.08 -12.52
N TYR A 290 -12.46 -12.80 -12.84
CA TYR A 290 -12.11 -12.28 -14.16
C TYR A 290 -11.02 -11.23 -14.03
N ASP A 291 -10.07 -11.22 -14.95
CA ASP A 291 -9.25 -10.04 -15.23
C ASP A 291 -9.70 -9.40 -16.54
N THR A 292 -9.74 -8.06 -16.57
CA THR A 292 -9.98 -7.27 -17.78
C THR A 292 -8.79 -7.35 -18.72
N HIS A 293 -7.57 -7.41 -18.18
CA HIS A 293 -6.34 -7.48 -18.95
C HIS A 293 -5.18 -7.99 -18.09
N GLN A 294 -4.07 -8.31 -18.74
CA GLN A 294 -2.83 -8.56 -18.01
C GLN A 294 -2.25 -7.26 -17.41
N HIS A 295 -2.53 -7.04 -16.13
CA HIS A 295 -2.08 -5.90 -15.33
C HIS A 295 -0.56 -5.75 -15.28
N ALA A 296 -0.08 -4.50 -15.20
CA ALA A 296 1.35 -4.15 -15.24
C ALA A 296 1.83 -3.40 -13.98
N ASP A 297 0.92 -3.01 -13.11
CA ASP A 297 1.13 -2.14 -11.94
C ASP A 297 0.86 -2.86 -10.60
N HIS A 298 0.17 -4.00 -10.67
CA HIS A 298 -0.10 -4.92 -9.57
C HIS A 298 -0.15 -6.38 -10.05
N VAL A 299 0.10 -7.30 -9.12
CA VAL A 299 -0.07 -8.73 -9.29
C VAL A 299 -1.55 -9.06 -9.09
N SER A 300 -2.16 -9.66 -10.11
CA SER A 300 -3.54 -10.13 -10.04
C SER A 300 -3.69 -11.21 -8.98
N ALA A 301 -4.66 -11.02 -8.10
CA ALA A 301 -5.08 -12.02 -7.14
C ALA A 301 -6.11 -12.99 -7.72
N ALA A 302 -6.46 -12.87 -9.01
CA ALA A 302 -7.57 -13.61 -9.62
C ALA A 302 -7.41 -15.12 -9.51
N LYS A 303 -6.20 -15.62 -9.76
CA LYS A 303 -5.89 -17.05 -9.64
C LYS A 303 -6.05 -17.53 -8.20
N ALA A 304 -5.43 -16.84 -7.24
CA ALA A 304 -5.47 -17.22 -5.83
C ALA A 304 -6.91 -17.18 -5.29
N LEU A 305 -7.66 -16.13 -5.62
CA LEU A 305 -9.07 -15.98 -5.22
C LEU A 305 -9.95 -17.06 -5.86
N ALA A 306 -9.75 -17.38 -7.14
CA ALA A 306 -10.51 -18.43 -7.80
C ALA A 306 -10.26 -19.81 -7.19
N GLU A 307 -9.00 -20.12 -6.87
CA GLU A 307 -8.61 -21.36 -6.19
C GLU A 307 -9.24 -21.47 -4.79
N GLU A 308 -9.11 -20.42 -3.97
CA GLU A 308 -9.64 -20.39 -2.60
C GLU A 308 -11.19 -20.43 -2.57
N ALA A 309 -11.85 -19.71 -3.47
CA ALA A 309 -13.31 -19.69 -3.56
C ALA A 309 -13.91 -20.92 -4.28
N GLY A 310 -13.08 -21.77 -4.91
CA GLY A 310 -13.55 -22.84 -5.80
C GLY A 310 -14.33 -22.31 -7.02
N ALA A 311 -13.97 -21.11 -7.48
CA ALA A 311 -14.61 -20.40 -8.60
C ALA A 311 -13.90 -20.69 -9.93
N LYS A 312 -14.55 -20.34 -11.05
CA LYS A 312 -13.91 -20.40 -12.36
C LYS A 312 -13.03 -19.16 -12.59
N LEU A 313 -11.78 -19.39 -12.97
CA LEU A 313 -10.87 -18.34 -13.43
C LEU A 313 -11.09 -18.07 -14.92
N TYR A 314 -11.27 -16.80 -15.29
CA TYR A 314 -11.52 -16.35 -16.66
C TYR A 314 -10.48 -15.31 -17.08
N MET A 315 -9.79 -15.57 -18.19
CA MET A 315 -8.77 -14.67 -18.75
C MET A 315 -9.02 -14.44 -20.24
N SER A 316 -8.50 -13.32 -20.74
CA SER A 316 -8.59 -12.96 -22.16
C SER A 316 -7.96 -14.01 -23.07
N SER A 317 -8.69 -14.45 -24.09
CA SER A 317 -8.17 -15.34 -25.15
C SER A 317 -7.14 -14.66 -26.06
N TYR A 318 -7.04 -13.34 -25.99
CA TYR A 318 -6.16 -12.50 -26.80
C TYR A 318 -4.82 -12.20 -26.11
N GLU A 319 -4.56 -12.83 -24.96
CA GLU A 319 -3.32 -12.78 -24.20
C GLU A 319 -2.84 -14.19 -23.81
N GLU A 320 -1.55 -14.30 -23.52
CA GLU A 320 -0.92 -15.56 -23.17
C GLU A 320 -0.78 -15.71 -21.66
N TYR A 321 -1.15 -16.87 -21.14
CA TYR A 321 -1.05 -17.22 -19.72
C TYR A 321 -0.48 -18.64 -19.59
N ALA A 322 0.50 -18.82 -18.70
CA ALA A 322 1.20 -20.09 -18.43
C ALA A 322 0.52 -20.92 -17.31
N PHE A 323 -0.77 -20.71 -17.08
CA PHE A 323 -1.58 -21.45 -16.11
C PHE A 323 -2.97 -21.75 -16.66
N LYS A 324 -3.64 -22.74 -16.07
CA LYS A 324 -4.97 -23.17 -16.48
C LYS A 324 -6.01 -22.08 -16.16
N HIS A 325 -6.82 -21.74 -17.16
CA HIS A 325 -7.91 -20.76 -17.05
C HIS A 325 -8.98 -21.07 -18.10
N SER A 326 -10.15 -20.45 -17.96
CA SER A 326 -11.18 -20.42 -19.00
C SER A 326 -10.94 -19.20 -19.90
N GLN A 327 -11.01 -19.38 -21.21
CA GLN A 327 -10.77 -18.30 -22.17
C GLN A 327 -12.04 -17.47 -22.40
N LEU A 328 -11.86 -16.16 -22.48
CA LEU A 328 -12.91 -15.19 -22.81
C LEU A 328 -12.72 -14.68 -24.24
N PHE A 329 -13.79 -14.69 -25.03
CA PHE A 329 -13.85 -14.18 -26.40
C PHE A 329 -14.82 -12.99 -26.50
N ASP A 330 -14.64 -12.16 -27.54
CA ASP A 330 -15.57 -11.07 -27.84
C ASP A 330 -17.00 -11.60 -28.04
N GLY A 331 -17.96 -11.01 -27.34
CA GLY A 331 -19.37 -11.38 -27.42
C GLY A 331 -19.83 -12.53 -26.50
N ASP A 332 -18.91 -13.14 -25.74
CA ASP A 332 -19.29 -14.17 -24.76
C ASP A 332 -20.32 -13.63 -23.76
N LEU A 333 -21.29 -14.48 -23.38
CA LEU A 333 -22.35 -14.16 -22.44
C LEU A 333 -22.25 -15.02 -21.20
N HIS A 334 -22.06 -14.38 -20.06
CA HIS A 334 -21.96 -15.01 -18.75
C HIS A 334 -23.16 -14.62 -17.90
N LYS A 335 -23.63 -15.54 -17.07
CA LYS A 335 -24.73 -15.30 -16.14
C LYS A 335 -24.18 -15.08 -14.74
N ILE A 336 -24.73 -14.10 -14.03
CA ILE A 336 -24.45 -13.80 -12.63
C ILE A 336 -25.83 -13.73 -11.95
N GLY A 337 -26.24 -14.75 -11.21
CA GLY A 337 -27.61 -14.78 -10.68
C GLY A 337 -28.61 -14.62 -11.80
N SER A 338 -29.49 -13.61 -11.77
CA SER A 338 -30.44 -13.35 -12.86
C SER A 338 -29.94 -12.44 -13.98
N VAL A 339 -28.79 -11.78 -13.82
CA VAL A 339 -28.28 -10.82 -14.81
C VAL A 339 -27.24 -11.43 -15.75
N LYS A 340 -27.07 -10.79 -16.91
CA LYS A 340 -26.09 -11.19 -17.93
C LYS A 340 -24.95 -10.19 -18.00
N MET A 341 -23.75 -10.72 -18.13
CA MET A 341 -22.53 -9.98 -18.43
C MET A 341 -22.06 -10.36 -19.84
N GLN A 342 -21.91 -9.36 -20.71
CA GLN A 342 -21.35 -9.52 -22.05
C GLN A 342 -19.88 -9.11 -22.04
N VAL A 343 -19.03 -9.96 -22.61
CA VAL A 343 -17.61 -9.65 -22.84
C VAL A 343 -17.48 -8.83 -24.12
N ILE A 344 -16.72 -7.75 -24.07
CA ILE A 344 -16.38 -6.91 -25.22
C ILE A 344 -14.86 -6.84 -25.32
N HIS A 345 -14.29 -7.28 -26.44
CA HIS A 345 -12.86 -7.12 -26.69
C HIS A 345 -12.53 -5.66 -27.00
N THR A 346 -11.75 -5.03 -26.12
CA THR A 346 -11.45 -3.60 -26.15
C THR A 346 -9.95 -3.34 -26.18
N PRO A 347 -9.23 -3.75 -27.25
CA PRO A 347 -7.79 -3.59 -27.32
C PRO A 347 -7.38 -2.13 -27.39
N GLY A 348 -6.22 -1.81 -26.82
CA GLY A 348 -5.64 -0.47 -26.85
C GLY A 348 -4.65 -0.26 -25.73
N HIS A 349 -5.09 -0.42 -24.48
CA HIS A 349 -4.18 -0.44 -23.33
C HIS A 349 -3.25 -1.67 -23.40
N THR A 350 -3.84 -2.86 -23.51
CA THR A 350 -3.18 -4.06 -24.03
C THR A 350 -3.94 -4.57 -25.25
N LEU A 351 -3.34 -5.48 -26.03
CA LEU A 351 -4.04 -6.11 -27.14
C LEU A 351 -5.10 -7.12 -26.68
N GLY A 352 -5.04 -7.57 -25.43
CA GLY A 352 -6.03 -8.47 -24.87
C GLY A 352 -7.02 -7.84 -23.92
N SER A 353 -7.00 -6.52 -23.75
CA SER A 353 -7.95 -5.81 -22.91
C SER A 353 -9.39 -6.14 -23.28
N LEU A 354 -10.19 -6.42 -22.25
CA LEU A 354 -11.61 -6.70 -22.30
C LEU A 354 -12.37 -5.67 -21.45
N SER A 355 -13.61 -5.41 -21.82
CA SER A 355 -14.59 -4.70 -21.01
C SER A 355 -15.80 -5.61 -20.77
N PHE A 356 -16.49 -5.41 -19.65
CA PHE A 356 -17.63 -6.24 -19.24
C PHE A 356 -18.91 -5.39 -19.14
N LEU A 357 -19.87 -5.65 -20.01
CA LEU A 357 -21.17 -4.96 -20.03
C LEU A 357 -22.22 -5.77 -19.28
N ILE A 358 -22.62 -5.31 -18.10
CA ILE A 358 -23.57 -5.98 -17.22
C ILE A 358 -24.96 -5.39 -17.45
N GLY A 359 -25.89 -6.24 -17.88
CA GLY A 359 -27.29 -5.92 -18.10
C GLY A 359 -27.53 -4.67 -18.95
N LYS A 360 -26.61 -4.40 -19.90
CA LYS A 360 -26.61 -3.20 -20.76
C LYS A 360 -26.62 -1.87 -20.02
N LYS A 361 -26.32 -1.85 -18.72
CA LYS A 361 -26.39 -0.66 -17.87
C LYS A 361 -25.04 -0.25 -17.28
N MET A 362 -24.19 -1.21 -16.95
CA MET A 362 -22.89 -0.98 -16.32
C MET A 362 -21.80 -1.52 -17.22
N LEU A 363 -20.82 -0.70 -17.57
CA LEU A 363 -19.65 -1.11 -18.35
C LEU A 363 -18.40 -1.00 -17.49
N LEU A 364 -17.83 -2.14 -17.13
CA LEU A 364 -16.51 -2.19 -16.52
C LEU A 364 -15.48 -2.13 -17.64
N THR A 365 -14.70 -1.06 -17.72
CA THR A 365 -13.87 -0.72 -18.88
C THR A 365 -12.42 -1.18 -18.77
N GLY A 366 -12.06 -1.77 -17.62
CA GLY A 366 -10.66 -2.03 -17.29
C GLY A 366 -9.85 -0.74 -17.39
N ASP A 367 -8.66 -0.87 -17.98
CA ASP A 367 -7.82 0.28 -18.32
C ASP A 367 -8.05 0.79 -19.75
N THR A 368 -9.14 0.44 -20.43
CA THR A 368 -9.41 0.98 -21.77
C THR A 368 -9.86 2.45 -21.72
N LEU A 369 -10.79 2.75 -20.82
CA LEU A 369 -11.42 4.06 -20.66
C LEU A 369 -11.54 4.40 -19.18
N PHE A 370 -11.10 5.60 -18.80
CA PHE A 370 -11.28 6.19 -17.47
C PHE A 370 -12.31 7.31 -17.51
N LEU A 371 -12.73 7.81 -16.34
CA LEU A 371 -13.73 8.90 -16.28
C LEU A 371 -13.21 10.19 -16.92
N ASN A 372 -11.91 10.49 -16.74
CA ASN A 372 -11.25 11.72 -17.21
C ASN A 372 -10.13 11.45 -18.23
N GLY A 373 -10.02 10.23 -18.75
CA GLY A 373 -8.86 9.81 -19.52
C GLY A 373 -9.00 8.46 -20.19
N VAL A 374 -7.89 7.94 -20.72
CA VAL A 374 -7.81 6.62 -21.36
C VAL A 374 -6.59 5.86 -20.88
N GLY A 375 -6.60 4.54 -21.10
CA GLY A 375 -5.45 3.67 -20.88
C GLY A 375 -4.21 4.12 -21.64
N ARG A 376 -3.05 3.97 -21.01
CA ARG A 376 -1.79 4.25 -21.71
C ARG A 376 -1.42 3.06 -22.62
N PRO A 377 -1.14 3.29 -23.91
CA PRO A 377 -0.74 2.23 -24.83
C PRO A 377 0.78 1.93 -24.81
N ASP A 378 1.55 2.63 -23.96
CA ASP A 378 3.01 2.63 -23.96
C ASP A 378 3.66 1.58 -23.05
N LEU A 379 2.91 0.95 -22.15
CA LEU A 379 3.45 0.00 -21.15
C LEU A 379 4.10 -1.26 -21.75
N ARG A 380 3.92 -1.51 -23.05
CA ARG A 380 4.59 -2.59 -23.80
C ARG A 380 5.57 -2.08 -24.86
N ASP A 381 6.06 -0.85 -24.73
CA ASP A 381 6.97 -0.17 -25.66
C ASP A 381 6.39 -0.04 -27.09
N ARG A 382 5.06 -0.10 -27.25
CA ARG A 382 4.33 -0.13 -28.54
C ARG A 382 3.28 0.97 -28.70
N ALA A 383 3.46 2.10 -28.03
CA ALA A 383 2.51 3.21 -27.99
C ALA A 383 1.96 3.61 -29.37
N LYS A 384 2.83 3.73 -30.39
CA LYS A 384 2.45 4.13 -31.76
C LYS A 384 1.52 3.13 -32.45
N GLU A 385 1.64 1.86 -32.12
CA GLU A 385 0.82 0.81 -32.71
C GLU A 385 -0.50 0.63 -31.97
N PHE A 386 -0.47 0.79 -30.65
CA PHE A 386 -1.62 0.55 -29.80
C PHE A 386 -2.55 1.78 -29.73
N SER A 387 -2.04 3.00 -29.90
CA SER A 387 -2.87 4.22 -29.87
C SER A 387 -3.94 4.27 -30.98
N PRO A 388 -3.64 3.93 -32.26
CA PRO A 388 -4.67 3.85 -33.30
C PRO A 388 -5.74 2.80 -33.00
N VAL A 389 -5.35 1.66 -32.42
CA VAL A 389 -6.25 0.58 -32.02
C VAL A 389 -7.14 1.02 -30.87
N LEU A 390 -6.58 1.70 -29.87
CA LEU A 390 -7.33 2.29 -28.75
C LEU A 390 -8.40 3.26 -29.25
N HIS A 391 -8.05 4.16 -30.18
CA HIS A 391 -9.03 5.07 -30.79
C HIS A 391 -10.17 4.30 -31.47
N ASP A 392 -9.85 3.31 -32.31
CA ASP A 392 -10.88 2.53 -33.02
C ASP A 392 -11.78 1.75 -32.04
N THR A 393 -11.21 1.20 -30.97
CA THR A 393 -11.95 0.54 -29.88
C THR A 393 -12.90 1.52 -29.20
N LEU A 394 -12.40 2.70 -28.80
CA LEU A 394 -13.21 3.71 -28.14
C LEU A 394 -14.37 4.13 -29.03
N HIS A 395 -14.10 4.58 -30.26
CA HIS A 395 -15.11 5.14 -31.15
C HIS A 395 -16.02 4.09 -31.80
N GLY A 396 -15.55 2.86 -31.97
CA GLY A 396 -16.30 1.79 -32.66
C GLY A 396 -17.05 0.84 -31.72
N LYS A 397 -16.61 0.69 -30.46
CA LYS A 397 -17.21 -0.28 -29.52
C LYS A 397 -17.79 0.36 -28.26
N ILE A 398 -17.10 1.32 -27.65
CA ILE A 398 -17.53 1.90 -26.36
C ILE A 398 -18.43 3.12 -26.57
N LEU A 399 -17.99 4.10 -27.36
CA LEU A 399 -18.71 5.36 -27.60
C LEU A 399 -19.95 5.22 -28.50
N VAL A 400 -20.29 4.00 -28.91
CA VAL A 400 -21.54 3.68 -29.63
C VAL A 400 -22.64 3.12 -28.72
N LEU A 401 -22.32 2.78 -27.46
CA LEU A 401 -23.28 2.27 -26.49
C LEU A 401 -24.34 3.34 -26.09
N PRO A 402 -25.43 2.96 -25.40
CA PRO A 402 -26.40 3.93 -24.90
C PRO A 402 -25.76 4.97 -23.96
N GLU A 403 -26.26 6.20 -24.02
CA GLU A 403 -25.72 7.35 -23.28
C GLU A 403 -25.83 7.24 -21.76
N ASP A 404 -26.81 6.46 -21.28
CA ASP A 404 -27.11 6.26 -19.87
C ASP A 404 -26.36 5.08 -19.24
N VAL A 405 -25.50 4.40 -20.01
CA VAL A 405 -24.57 3.39 -19.47
C VAL A 405 -23.61 4.05 -18.47
N LEU A 406 -23.43 3.41 -17.32
CA LEU A 406 -22.48 3.82 -16.29
C LEU A 406 -21.11 3.18 -16.56
N ILE A 407 -20.05 3.96 -16.41
CA ILE A 407 -18.67 3.56 -16.66
C ILE A 407 -17.95 3.27 -15.34
N PHE A 408 -17.26 2.13 -15.28
CA PHE A 408 -16.53 1.64 -14.11
C PHE A 408 -15.10 1.21 -14.51
N PRO A 409 -14.08 2.08 -14.32
CA PRO A 409 -12.70 1.77 -14.71
C PRO A 409 -11.97 0.83 -13.75
N ALA A 410 -10.81 0.28 -14.14
CA ALA A 410 -9.95 -0.48 -13.22
C ALA A 410 -8.96 0.38 -12.42
N HIS A 411 -8.86 1.69 -12.71
CA HIS A 411 -8.06 2.63 -11.93
C HIS A 411 -8.79 3.95 -11.68
N LEU A 412 -8.56 4.48 -10.48
CA LEU A 412 -8.96 5.82 -10.09
C LEU A 412 -7.99 6.86 -10.67
N ASP A 413 -8.55 7.89 -11.31
CA ASP A 413 -7.84 9.08 -11.77
C ASP A 413 -8.28 10.28 -10.93
N GLY A 414 -7.63 10.47 -9.78
CA GLY A 414 -7.91 11.56 -8.85
C GLY A 414 -8.18 11.10 -7.43
N TYR A 415 -8.81 11.97 -6.64
CA TYR A 415 -9.19 11.71 -5.26
C TYR A 415 -10.71 11.55 -5.16
N VAL A 416 -11.15 10.54 -4.39
CA VAL A 416 -12.55 10.25 -4.13
C VAL A 416 -12.73 9.93 -2.65
N LYS A 417 -13.84 10.40 -2.09
CA LYS A 417 -14.18 10.16 -0.69
C LYS A 417 -14.61 8.71 -0.48
N GLU A 418 -14.34 8.18 0.71
CA GLU A 418 -14.81 6.87 1.10
C GLU A 418 -16.33 6.77 0.97
N GLY A 419 -16.80 5.60 0.52
CA GLY A 419 -18.23 5.34 0.29
C GLY A 419 -18.81 5.90 -1.01
N GLU A 420 -18.12 6.82 -1.71
CA GLU A 420 -18.58 7.29 -3.03
C GLU A 420 -18.15 6.34 -4.14
N LEU A 421 -19.04 6.04 -5.09
CA LEU A 421 -18.67 5.27 -6.29
C LEU A 421 -17.84 6.11 -7.26
N VAL A 422 -16.80 5.50 -7.83
CA VAL A 422 -16.08 6.01 -9.00
C VAL A 422 -16.83 5.57 -10.24
N THR A 423 -17.78 6.39 -10.69
CA THR A 423 -18.54 6.13 -11.91
C THR A 423 -19.03 7.43 -12.57
N ALA A 424 -19.34 7.37 -13.86
CA ALA A 424 -20.02 8.44 -14.58
C ALA A 424 -20.89 7.87 -15.71
N ARG A 425 -21.90 8.63 -16.15
CA ARG A 425 -22.65 8.29 -17.36
C ARG A 425 -21.76 8.45 -18.58
N LEU A 426 -21.90 7.54 -19.53
CA LEU A 426 -21.15 7.55 -20.77
C LEU A 426 -21.39 8.84 -21.59
N ALA A 427 -22.58 9.43 -21.51
CA ALA A 427 -22.87 10.75 -22.07
C ALA A 427 -21.92 11.85 -21.58
N ASP A 428 -21.50 11.79 -20.31
CA ASP A 428 -20.63 12.79 -19.71
C ASP A 428 -19.17 12.50 -20.03
N VAL A 429 -18.75 11.23 -19.93
CA VAL A 429 -17.38 10.80 -20.29
C VAL A 429 -17.06 11.16 -21.74
N ARG A 430 -18.03 10.97 -22.66
CA ARG A 430 -17.89 11.31 -24.10
C ARG A 430 -17.52 12.76 -24.36
N LYS A 431 -17.85 13.69 -23.45
CA LYS A 431 -17.54 15.12 -23.62
C LYS A 431 -16.06 15.45 -23.42
N SER A 432 -15.25 14.50 -22.94
CA SER A 432 -13.80 14.69 -22.79
C SER A 432 -13.15 15.17 -24.09
N SER A 433 -12.36 16.24 -24.00
CA SER A 433 -11.65 16.82 -25.15
C SER A 433 -10.78 15.80 -25.88
N LEU A 434 -10.22 14.82 -25.16
CA LEU A 434 -9.39 13.77 -25.74
C LEU A 434 -10.20 12.84 -26.66
N LEU A 435 -11.44 12.51 -26.28
CA LEU A 435 -12.33 11.63 -27.03
C LEU A 435 -13.02 12.32 -28.23
N GLN A 436 -12.85 13.64 -28.36
CA GLN A 436 -13.38 14.41 -29.49
C GLN A 436 -12.34 14.63 -30.60
N LEU A 437 -11.10 14.22 -30.38
CA LEU A 437 -10.02 14.39 -31.35
C LEU A 437 -10.19 13.43 -32.52
N ALA A 438 -9.80 13.89 -33.72
CA ALA A 438 -9.61 12.99 -34.85
C ALA A 438 -8.47 12.00 -34.56
N LYS A 439 -8.53 10.80 -35.16
CA LYS A 439 -7.61 9.68 -34.90
C LYS A 439 -6.13 10.08 -34.92
N GLU A 440 -5.70 10.80 -35.94
CA GLU A 440 -4.30 11.21 -36.08
C GLU A 440 -3.86 12.15 -34.95
N GLU A 441 -4.75 13.04 -34.51
CA GLU A 441 -4.49 13.97 -33.42
C GLU A 441 -4.52 13.28 -32.06
N PHE A 442 -5.47 12.38 -31.84
CA PHE A 442 -5.52 11.51 -30.67
C PHE A 442 -4.21 10.74 -30.51
N VAL A 443 -3.76 10.05 -31.57
CA VAL A 443 -2.51 9.27 -31.55
C VAL A 443 -1.31 10.16 -31.23
N ARG A 444 -1.20 11.34 -31.85
CA ARG A 444 -0.12 12.29 -31.53
C ARG A 444 -0.14 12.69 -30.06
N LYS A 445 -1.32 13.02 -29.53
CA LYS A 445 -1.47 13.48 -28.13
C LYS A 445 -1.13 12.36 -27.14
N VAL A 446 -1.71 11.18 -27.31
CA VAL A 446 -1.45 10.02 -26.45
C VAL A 446 0.02 9.60 -26.49
N VAL A 447 0.64 9.54 -27.67
CA VAL A 447 2.08 9.21 -27.81
C VAL A 447 2.97 10.31 -27.22
N SER A 448 2.55 11.57 -27.20
CA SER A 448 3.32 12.66 -26.58
C SER A 448 3.27 12.64 -25.05
N MET A 449 2.27 11.99 -24.46
CA MET A 449 2.04 11.89 -23.02
C MET A 449 2.77 10.68 -22.40
N VAL A 450 4.01 10.40 -22.84
CA VAL A 450 4.84 9.33 -22.26
C VAL A 450 5.13 9.69 -20.81
N MET A 451 4.74 8.80 -19.91
CA MET A 451 5.04 8.90 -18.50
C MET A 451 6.05 7.82 -18.11
N PRO A 452 6.77 7.98 -16.99
CA PRO A 452 7.52 6.88 -16.42
C PRO A 452 6.62 5.63 -16.29
N THR A 453 7.16 4.47 -16.65
CA THR A 453 6.44 3.21 -16.44
C THR A 453 6.25 2.95 -14.94
N PRO A 454 5.23 2.14 -14.57
CA PRO A 454 5.12 1.67 -13.19
C PRO A 454 6.42 0.96 -12.76
N PRO A 455 6.85 1.13 -11.50
CA PRO A 455 7.96 0.36 -10.94
C PRO A 455 7.73 -1.14 -11.15
N HIS A 456 8.79 -1.88 -11.46
CA HIS A 456 8.77 -3.33 -11.60
C HIS A 456 7.77 -3.91 -12.62
N HIS A 457 7.16 -3.10 -13.50
CA HIS A 457 6.10 -3.55 -14.42
C HIS A 457 6.44 -4.82 -15.21
N ARG A 458 7.68 -4.98 -15.70
CA ARG A 458 8.09 -6.19 -16.43
C ARG A 458 8.02 -7.46 -15.56
N GLN A 459 8.42 -7.33 -14.29
CA GLN A 459 8.37 -8.43 -13.33
C GLN A 459 6.92 -8.76 -12.96
N ILE A 460 6.09 -7.73 -12.73
CA ILE A 460 4.65 -7.88 -12.46
C ILE A 460 3.96 -8.59 -13.64
N ILE A 461 4.19 -8.13 -14.88
CA ILE A 461 3.68 -8.76 -16.10
C ILE A 461 4.10 -10.24 -16.14
N ALA A 462 5.37 -10.56 -15.88
CA ALA A 462 5.84 -11.95 -15.88
C ALA A 462 5.14 -12.82 -14.83
N VAL A 463 4.88 -12.28 -13.63
CA VAL A 463 4.12 -12.97 -12.58
C VAL A 463 2.66 -13.17 -13.00
N ASN A 464 2.00 -12.14 -13.53
CA ASN A 464 0.61 -12.22 -14.01
C ASN A 464 0.46 -13.16 -15.21
N LYS A 465 1.53 -13.37 -15.98
CA LYS A 465 1.61 -14.40 -17.03
C LYS A 465 1.79 -15.81 -16.49
N GLY A 466 2.19 -15.96 -15.22
CA GLY A 466 2.63 -17.21 -14.64
C GLY A 466 3.99 -17.70 -15.16
N THR A 467 4.75 -16.86 -15.85
CA THR A 467 6.12 -17.19 -16.30
C THR A 467 7.17 -16.94 -15.23
N ASN A 468 6.79 -16.27 -14.15
CA ASN A 468 7.57 -16.14 -12.93
C ASN A 468 6.68 -16.44 -11.72
N LEU A 469 7.26 -17.03 -10.68
CA LEU A 469 6.56 -17.30 -9.42
C LEU A 469 7.17 -16.42 -8.33
N LEU A 470 6.31 -15.78 -7.55
CA LEU A 470 6.70 -15.16 -6.29
C LEU A 470 6.45 -16.16 -5.17
N GLY A 471 7.33 -16.15 -4.17
CA GLY A 471 7.32 -17.09 -3.05
C GLY A 471 6.36 -16.69 -1.92
N SER A 472 5.91 -15.42 -1.86
CA SER A 472 4.96 -14.97 -0.83
C SER A 472 4.17 -13.70 -1.19
N VAL A 473 3.05 -13.48 -0.48
CA VAL A 473 2.29 -12.22 -0.53
C VAL A 473 3.14 -11.02 -0.07
N ALA A 474 4.07 -11.24 0.86
CA ALA A 474 4.99 -10.18 1.31
C ALA A 474 5.86 -9.67 0.16
N GLU A 475 6.38 -10.56 -0.69
CA GLU A 475 7.14 -10.18 -1.89
C GLU A 475 6.28 -9.44 -2.92
N ILE A 476 5.01 -9.83 -3.07
CA ILE A 476 4.04 -9.11 -3.93
C ILE A 476 3.89 -7.67 -3.44
N HIS A 477 3.64 -7.47 -2.15
CA HIS A 477 3.45 -6.13 -1.60
C HIS A 477 4.70 -5.26 -1.76
N GLU A 478 5.91 -5.82 -1.60
CA GLU A 478 7.15 -5.07 -1.86
C GLU A 478 7.28 -4.69 -3.35
N LEU A 479 6.95 -5.62 -4.25
CA LEU A 479 7.01 -5.40 -5.70
C LEU A 479 6.05 -4.30 -6.17
N GLU A 480 4.90 -4.22 -5.50
CA GLU A 480 3.84 -3.28 -5.83
C GLU A 480 4.04 -1.90 -5.21
N MET A 481 4.92 -1.70 -4.22
CA MET A 481 5.11 -0.38 -3.62
C MET A 481 5.50 0.67 -4.68
N GLY A 482 4.84 1.83 -4.63
CA GLY A 482 5.11 2.94 -5.53
C GLY A 482 3.84 3.56 -6.11
N PRO A 483 4.00 4.59 -6.96
CA PRO A 483 2.88 5.37 -7.46
C PRO A 483 2.06 4.61 -8.50
N ASN A 484 0.77 4.94 -8.60
CA ASN A 484 -0.06 4.57 -9.74
C ASN A 484 0.41 5.32 -11.00
N ARG A 485 0.56 4.60 -12.11
CA ARG A 485 0.98 5.16 -13.40
C ARG A 485 0.24 4.43 -14.53
N CYS A 486 -1.09 4.34 -14.50
CA CYS A 486 -1.88 3.63 -15.53
C CYS A 486 -2.81 4.52 -16.39
N SER A 487 -3.12 5.77 -15.98
CA SER A 487 -4.02 6.68 -16.71
C SER A 487 -3.27 7.72 -17.56
N ILE A 488 -3.84 8.13 -18.70
CA ILE A 488 -3.52 9.40 -19.39
C ILE A 488 -4.76 10.29 -19.32
N SER A 489 -4.65 11.45 -18.68
CA SER A 489 -5.72 12.44 -18.56
C SER A 489 -5.28 13.82 -19.05
N THR A 490 -6.26 14.67 -19.38
CA THR A 490 -6.02 16.04 -19.88
C THR A 490 -6.05 17.10 -18.78
N SER A 491 -6.01 16.71 -17.50
CA SER A 491 -6.00 17.66 -16.40
C SER A 491 -4.64 18.38 -16.35
N ILE A 492 -4.66 19.66 -16.74
CA ILE A 492 -3.68 20.68 -16.36
C ILE A 492 -4.17 21.32 -15.08
#